data_AF-A0A8D9M7J2-F1
#
_entry.id   AF-A0A8D9M7J2-F1
#
_cell.length_a   1.000
_cell.length_b   1.000
_cell.length_c   1.000
_cell.angle_alpha   90.00
_cell.angle_beta   90.00
_cell.angle_gamma   90.00
#
_symmetry.space_group_name_H-M   'P 1'
#
loop_
_entity.id
_entity.type
_entity.pdbx_description
1 polymer ?
#
loop_
_entity_poly.entity_id
_entity_poly.type
_entity_poly.pdbx_seq_one_letter_code
_entity_poly.pdbx_strand_id
1 'polypeptide(L)'
;MIRTLERYQKCKYGPPKPNVPSRDEALAVVPLPSLSFFFLLNQKHELTFVLKYYRNLLGEDLGPLSTKELESLERRLDSSLKKIRALRVPGAARSWNESRTKCE
;
A
#
# COMPACT_ATOMS: atom_id res chain seq x y z
N MET A 1 -3.45 0.12 20.97
CA MET A 1 -4.08 -1.10 20.43
C MET A 1 -3.13 -2.32 20.36
N ILE A 2 -1.90 -2.24 20.87
CA ILE A 2 -0.90 -3.33 20.82
C ILE A 2 -0.97 -4.19 22.10
N ARG A 3 -1.13 -3.55 23.26
CA ARG A 3 -1.29 -4.21 24.58
C ARG A 3 -2.55 -5.08 24.69
N THR A 4 -3.56 -4.78 23.89
CA THR A 4 -4.80 -5.58 23.79
C THR A 4 -4.55 -6.85 22.98
N LEU A 5 -3.78 -6.77 21.88
CA LEU A 5 -3.38 -7.92 21.08
C LEU A 5 -2.43 -8.85 21.85
N GLU A 6 -1.48 -8.30 22.63
CA GLU A 6 -0.61 -9.10 23.49
C GLU A 6 -1.37 -9.90 24.56
N ARG A 7 -2.48 -9.35 25.09
CA ARG A 7 -3.35 -10.08 26.02
C ARG A 7 -4.08 -11.22 25.34
N TYR A 8 -4.61 -11.01 24.14
CA TYR A 8 -5.24 -12.08 23.36
C TYR A 8 -4.23 -13.15 22.90
N GLN A 9 -2.98 -12.76 22.66
CA GLN A 9 -1.88 -13.68 22.33
C GLN A 9 -1.46 -14.54 23.53
N LYS A 10 -1.42 -13.97 24.75
CA LYS A 10 -1.08 -14.70 25.98
C LYS A 10 -2.16 -15.67 26.45
N CYS A 11 -3.42 -15.47 26.07
CA CYS A 11 -4.52 -16.34 26.50
C CYS A 11 -4.76 -17.58 25.61
N LYS A 12 -3.90 -17.88 24.62
CA LYS A 12 -3.99 -19.13 23.83
C LYS A 12 -3.38 -20.37 24.49
N TYR A 13 -2.84 -20.26 25.70
CA TYR A 13 -2.26 -21.39 26.43
C TYR A 13 -2.92 -21.54 27.81
N GLY A 14 -4.13 -22.11 27.82
CA GLY A 14 -4.57 -22.90 28.97
C GLY A 14 -3.71 -24.17 29.09
N PRO A 15 -3.66 -24.83 30.26
CA PRO A 15 -2.68 -25.86 30.60
C PRO A 15 -2.51 -26.90 29.48
N PRO A 16 -1.27 -27.25 29.11
CA PRO A 16 -1.00 -28.13 27.99
C PRO A 16 -1.57 -29.52 28.28
N LYS A 17 -2.58 -29.91 27.51
CA LYS A 17 -2.91 -31.33 27.36
C LYS A 17 -1.68 -32.01 26.75
N PRO A 18 -1.32 -33.23 27.18
CA PRO A 18 -0.22 -33.96 26.57
C PRO A 18 -0.59 -34.13 25.10
N ASN A 19 0.38 -34.01 24.19
CA ASN A 19 0.25 -33.91 22.73
C ASN A 19 0.27 -32.46 22.24
N VAL A 20 1.43 -31.80 22.37
CA VAL A 20 1.70 -30.53 21.67
C VAL A 20 2.24 -30.88 20.28
N PRO A 21 1.50 -30.61 19.19
CA PRO A 21 2.05 -30.71 17.87
C PRO A 21 3.02 -29.54 17.61
N SER A 22 4.15 -29.85 16.99
CA SER A 22 5.22 -28.96 16.56
C SER A 22 4.73 -27.78 15.71
N ARG A 23 5.53 -26.71 15.61
CA ARG A 23 5.19 -25.46 14.87
C ARG A 23 4.73 -25.71 13.43
N ASP A 24 5.16 -26.82 12.82
CA ASP A 24 4.80 -27.23 11.47
C ASP A 24 3.38 -27.84 11.39
N GLU A 25 2.92 -28.50 12.45
CA GLU A 25 1.56 -29.05 12.54
C GLU A 25 0.52 -27.98 12.87
N ALA A 26 0.91 -26.87 13.50
CA ALA A 26 0.03 -25.71 13.69
C ALA A 26 -0.34 -25.01 12.36
N LEU A 27 0.52 -25.10 11.33
CA LEU A 27 0.17 -24.70 9.96
C LEU A 27 -0.79 -25.70 9.29
N ALA A 28 -0.66 -26.99 9.60
CA ALA A 28 -1.55 -28.03 9.08
C ALA A 28 -2.96 -28.01 9.72
N VAL A 29 -3.09 -27.45 10.94
CA VAL A 29 -4.38 -27.22 11.62
C VAL A 29 -4.82 -25.76 11.47
N VAL A 30 -4.61 -25.16 10.30
CA VAL A 30 -5.36 -23.96 9.90
C VAL A 30 -6.56 -24.46 9.11
N PRO A 31 -7.80 -24.43 9.66
CA PRO A 31 -8.98 -24.91 8.96
C PRO A 31 -9.05 -24.30 7.55
N LEU A 32 -9.29 -25.10 6.52
CA LEU A 32 -9.50 -24.66 5.13
C LEU A 32 -10.37 -23.37 5.01
N PRO A 33 -11.47 -23.21 5.79
CA PRO A 33 -12.26 -21.96 5.81
C PRO A 33 -11.50 -20.73 6.32
N SER A 34 -10.51 -20.91 7.20
CA SER A 34 -9.69 -19.81 7.74
C SER A 34 -8.52 -19.44 6.84
N LEU A 35 -7.96 -20.38 6.06
CA LEU A 35 -7.00 -20.07 4.99
C LEU A 35 -7.66 -19.28 3.86
N SER A 36 -8.86 -19.70 3.42
CA SER A 36 -9.61 -18.98 2.38
C SER A 36 -10.04 -17.59 2.86
N PHE A 37 -10.45 -17.46 4.12
CA PHE A 37 -10.73 -16.16 4.74
C PHE A 37 -9.48 -15.26 4.79
N PHE A 38 -8.33 -15.78 5.20
CA PHE A 38 -7.07 -15.03 5.21
C PHE A 38 -6.67 -14.58 3.80
N PHE A 39 -6.79 -15.45 2.79
CA PHE A 39 -6.51 -15.09 1.41
C PHE A 39 -7.43 -13.97 0.90
N LEU A 40 -8.73 -14.06 1.19
CA LEU A 40 -9.71 -13.03 0.84
C LEU A 40 -9.40 -11.68 1.53
N LEU A 41 -8.98 -11.71 2.79
CA LEU A 41 -8.57 -10.51 3.51
C LEU A 41 -7.34 -9.85 2.90
N ASN A 42 -6.32 -10.63 2.53
CA ASN A 42 -5.14 -10.11 1.86
C ASN A 42 -5.51 -9.50 0.50
N GLN A 43 -6.32 -10.19 -0.30
CA GLN A 43 -6.77 -9.67 -1.59
C GLN A 43 -7.54 -8.35 -1.43
N LYS A 44 -8.40 -8.24 -0.41
CA LYS A 44 -9.11 -6.99 -0.09
C LYS A 44 -8.15 -5.89 0.36
N HIS A 45 -7.15 -6.22 1.18
CA HIS A 45 -6.14 -5.26 1.61
C HIS A 45 -5.37 -4.69 0.41
N GLU A 46 -4.92 -5.54 -0.51
CA GLU A 46 -4.25 -5.11 -1.75
C GLU A 46 -5.14 -4.19 -2.58
N LEU A 47 -6.41 -4.55 -2.77
CA LEU A 47 -7.36 -3.69 -3.48
C LEU A 47 -7.54 -2.33 -2.79
N THR A 48 -7.68 -2.30 -1.46
CA THR A 48 -7.82 -1.03 -0.72
C THR A 48 -6.58 -0.17 -0.80
N PHE A 49 -5.38 -0.78 -0.78
CA PHE A 49 -4.12 -0.06 -0.94
C PHE A 49 -4.02 0.57 -2.33
N VAL A 50 -4.34 -0.20 -3.38
CA VAL A 50 -4.34 0.28 -4.76
C VAL A 50 -5.36 1.41 -4.96
N LEU A 51 -6.58 1.26 -4.44
CA LEU A 51 -7.59 2.32 -4.53
C LEU A 51 -7.15 3.59 -3.81
N LYS A 52 -6.58 3.48 -2.61
CA LYS A 52 -6.02 4.63 -1.88
C LYS A 52 -4.90 5.29 -2.67
N TYR A 53 -4.03 4.52 -3.31
CA TYR A 53 -2.99 5.05 -4.16
C TYR A 53 -3.54 5.86 -5.35
N TYR A 54 -4.58 5.37 -6.02
CA TYR A 54 -5.23 6.13 -7.11
C TYR A 54 -5.90 7.41 -6.61
N ARG A 55 -6.54 7.38 -5.44
CA ARG A 55 -7.07 8.58 -4.78
C ARG A 55 -5.97 9.61 -4.51
N ASN A 56 -4.83 9.17 -3.98
CA ASN A 56 -3.67 10.04 -3.76
C ASN A 56 -3.15 10.66 -5.06
N LEU A 57 -3.12 9.90 -6.16
CA LEU A 57 -2.75 10.43 -7.48
C LEU A 57 -3.72 11.52 -7.98
N LEU A 58 -4.99 11.43 -7.59
CA LEU A 58 -6.03 12.42 -7.90
C LEU A 58 -6.03 13.61 -6.91
N GLY A 59 -5.15 13.60 -5.91
CA GLY A 59 -5.08 14.65 -4.88
C GLY A 59 -6.06 14.46 -3.71
N GLU A 60 -6.73 13.31 -3.64
CA GLU A 60 -7.60 12.95 -2.53
C GLU A 60 -6.81 12.23 -1.42
N ASP A 61 -7.29 12.27 -0.17
CA ASP A 61 -6.71 11.53 0.97
C ASP A 61 -5.19 11.73 1.17
N LEU A 62 -4.67 12.93 0.93
CA LEU A 62 -3.24 13.24 1.09
C LEU A 62 -2.78 13.45 2.54
N GLY A 63 -3.69 13.71 3.47
CA GLY A 63 -3.40 13.95 4.90
C GLY A 63 -2.56 12.87 5.61
N PRO A 64 -2.74 11.56 5.36
CA PRO A 64 -1.90 10.51 5.94
C PRO A 64 -0.51 10.35 5.30
N LEU A 65 -0.17 11.08 4.23
CA LEU A 65 1.16 10.99 3.62
C LEU A 65 2.15 11.88 4.36
N SER A 66 3.38 11.40 4.53
CA SER A 66 4.49 12.23 4.99
C SER A 66 4.92 13.23 3.92
N THR A 67 5.60 14.31 4.33
CA THR A 67 6.11 15.33 3.40
C THR A 67 7.03 14.74 2.32
N LYS A 68 7.87 13.77 2.68
CA LYS A 68 8.75 13.05 1.74
C LYS A 68 7.99 12.25 0.71
N GLU A 69 6.92 11.56 1.12
CA GLU A 69 6.06 10.79 0.22
C GLU A 69 5.28 11.71 -0.71
N LEU A 70 4.84 12.86 -0.21
CA LEU A 70 4.14 13.87 -0.98
C LEU A 70 5.04 14.48 -2.08
N GLU A 71 6.26 14.88 -1.72
CA GLU A 71 7.25 15.36 -2.70
C GLU A 71 7.59 14.29 -3.74
N SER A 72 7.73 13.02 -3.32
CA SER A 72 7.99 11.92 -4.25
C SER A 72 6.81 11.70 -5.20
N LEU A 73 5.58 11.82 -4.69
CA LEU A 73 4.35 11.69 -5.47
C LEU A 73 4.26 12.82 -6.51
N GLU A 74 4.52 14.05 -6.10
CA GLU A 74 4.54 15.23 -6.97
C GLU A 74 5.58 15.10 -8.09
N ARG A 75 6.83 14.76 -7.75
CA ARG A 75 7.89 14.54 -8.76
C ARG A 75 7.51 13.45 -9.76
N ARG A 76 6.88 12.36 -9.30
CA ARG A 76 6.44 11.28 -10.19
C ARG A 76 5.29 11.73 -11.09
N LEU A 77 4.34 12.51 -10.58
CA LEU A 77 3.26 13.10 -11.38
C LEU A 77 3.79 14.08 -12.42
N ASP A 78 4.67 15.01 -12.05
CA ASP A 78 5.28 15.98 -12.98
C ASP A 78 6.06 15.27 -14.10
N SER A 79 6.85 14.23 -13.77
CA SER A 79 7.57 13.46 -14.79
C SER A 79 6.64 12.70 -15.75
N SER A 80 5.57 12.08 -15.24
CA SER A 80 4.56 11.39 -16.05
C SER A 80 3.83 12.39 -16.97
N LEU A 81 3.44 13.53 -16.42
CA LEU A 81 2.71 14.56 -17.12
C LEU A 81 3.56 15.21 -18.23
N LYS A 82 4.86 15.42 -18.01
CA LYS A 82 5.81 15.81 -19.06
C LYS A 82 5.84 14.81 -20.21
N LYS A 83 5.92 13.51 -19.91
CA LYS A 83 5.89 12.44 -20.94
C LYS A 83 4.58 12.47 -21.73
N ILE A 84 3.45 12.58 -21.05
CA ILE A 84 2.13 12.64 -21.71
C ILE A 84 2.02 13.88 -22.60
N ARG A 85 2.47 15.05 -22.13
CA ARG A 85 2.47 16.29 -22.93
C ARG A 85 3.40 16.18 -24.12
N ALA A 86 4.59 15.60 -23.96
CA ALA A 86 5.53 15.39 -25.07
C ALA A 86 4.94 14.47 -26.15
N LEU A 87 4.18 13.44 -25.75
CA LEU A 87 3.52 12.51 -26.66
C LEU A 87 2.29 13.13 -27.34
N ARG A 88 1.46 13.87 -26.60
CA ARG A 88 0.14 14.34 -27.08
C ARG A 88 0.15 15.74 -27.68
N VAL A 89 1.04 16.63 -27.24
CA VAL A 89 1.12 18.01 -27.74
C VAL A 89 2.58 18.38 -28.02
N PRO A 90 3.20 17.83 -29.08
CA PRO A 90 4.61 18.03 -29.38
C PRO A 90 5.00 19.51 -29.55
N GLY A 91 4.08 20.33 -30.09
CA GLY A 91 4.29 21.76 -30.31
C GLY A 91 4.31 22.60 -29.02
N ALA A 92 3.35 22.37 -28.12
CA ALA A 92 3.28 23.11 -26.85
C ALA A 92 4.32 22.63 -25.82
N ALA A 93 4.69 21.34 -25.86
CA ALA A 93 5.71 20.78 -24.97
C ALA A 93 7.10 21.41 -25.20
N ARG A 94 7.46 21.75 -26.45
CA ARG A 94 8.71 22.45 -26.78
C ARG A 94 8.73 23.87 -26.18
N SER A 95 7.69 24.67 -26.41
CA SER A 95 7.57 26.03 -25.86
C SER A 95 7.52 26.06 -24.33
N TRP A 96 6.88 25.08 -23.69
CA TRP A 96 6.85 24.95 -22.23
C TRP A 96 8.22 24.62 -21.62
N ASN A 97 8.98 23.69 -22.23
CA ASN A 97 10.33 23.37 -21.76
C ASN A 97 11.28 24.56 -21.94
N GLU A 98 11.16 25.27 -23.06
CA GLU A 98 11.99 26.43 -23.40
C GLU A 98 11.71 27.66 -22.51
N SER A 99 10.45 27.83 -22.09
CA SER A 99 10.07 28.85 -21.10
C SER A 99 10.56 28.49 -19.69
N ARG A 100 10.65 27.19 -19.36
CA ARG A 100 11.12 26.72 -18.04
C ARG A 100 12.63 26.85 -17.89
N THR A 101 13.42 26.53 -18.92
CA THR A 101 14.89 26.70 -18.91
C THR A 101 15.35 28.17 -18.91
N LYS A 102 14.45 29.11 -19.16
CA LYS A 102 14.73 30.56 -19.08
C LYS A 102 14.46 31.16 -17.70
N CYS A 103 13.80 30.42 -16.80
CA CYS A 103 13.43 30.89 -15.46
C CYS A 103 14.26 30.25 -14.34
N GLU A 104 15.19 29.35 -14.68
CA GLU A 104 16.28 28.87 -13.82
C GLU A 104 17.57 29.63 -14.16
#